data_AF-A0A8X6MF99-F1
#
_entry.id   AF-A0A8X6MF99-F1
#
_cell.length_a   1.000
_cell.length_b   1.000
_cell.length_c   1.000
_cell.angle_alpha   90.00
_cell.angle_beta   90.00
_cell.angle_gamma   90.00
#
_symmetry.space_group_name_H-M   'P 1'
#
loop_
_entity.id
_entity.type
_entity.pdbx_description
1 polymer ?
#
loop_
_entity_poly.entity_id
_entity_poly.type
_entity_poly.pdbx_seq_one_letter_code
_entity_poly.pdbx_strand_id
1 'polypeptide(L)'
;MLEYDRALAGFDRKHILDIICRENNTKILIALKDGACVGYGMMKRNIFDAARVGPLYADDSRVAEVMLRKLLETMPDAKGLAMTTINNNLMANECVRRMGIPVHDNLVRMYTKEKLVINSSRIFAQFDGDFSPL
;
A
#
# COMPACT_ATOMS: atom_id res chain seq x y z
N MET A 1 3.57 9.97 9.29
CA MET A 1 3.17 9.53 7.93
C MET A 1 3.91 10.29 6.84
N LEU A 2 3.75 11.62 6.71
CA LEU A 2 4.37 12.42 5.63
C LEU A 2 5.90 12.22 5.51
N GLU A 3 6.62 12.32 6.63
CA GLU A 3 8.07 12.13 6.64
C GLU A 3 8.48 10.71 6.24
N TYR A 4 7.77 9.71 6.78
CA TYR A 4 7.98 8.30 6.45
C TYR A 4 7.73 8.05 4.96
N ASP A 5 6.65 8.62 4.41
CA ASP A 5 6.33 8.51 3.00
C ASP A 5 7.42 9.10 2.11
N ARG A 6 7.83 10.33 2.40
CA ARG A 6 8.86 11.05 1.65
C ARG A 6 10.19 10.29 1.65
N ALA A 7 10.58 9.72 2.80
CA ALA A 7 11.79 8.93 2.91
C ALA A 7 11.77 7.66 2.05
N LEU A 8 10.60 7.05 1.86
CA LEU A 8 10.47 5.82 1.06
C LEU A 8 10.20 6.08 -0.43
N ALA A 9 9.37 7.07 -0.75
CA ALA A 9 9.01 7.45 -2.11
C ALA A 9 10.16 8.18 -2.82
N GLY A 10 10.98 8.92 -2.07
CA GLY A 10 12.09 9.73 -2.60
C GLY A 10 11.66 11.12 -3.10
N PHE A 11 10.39 11.49 -2.95
CA PHE A 11 9.84 12.79 -3.35
C PHE A 11 8.66 13.19 -2.47
N ASP A 12 8.30 14.48 -2.49
CA ASP A 12 7.21 15.01 -1.68
C ASP A 12 5.84 14.72 -2.31
N ARG A 13 5.00 13.96 -1.60
CA ARG A 13 3.63 13.63 -1.99
C ARG A 13 2.57 14.26 -1.08
N LYS A 14 2.93 15.30 -0.30
CA LYS A 14 2.05 15.91 0.71
C LYS A 14 0.64 16.21 0.20
N HIS A 15 0.51 16.89 -0.94
CA HIS A 15 -0.79 17.27 -1.49
C HIS A 15 -1.67 16.05 -1.82
N ILE A 16 -1.08 14.99 -2.37
CA ILE A 16 -1.79 13.75 -2.69
C ILE A 16 -2.25 13.06 -1.40
N LEU A 17 -1.35 12.97 -0.41
CA LEU A 17 -1.67 12.38 0.89
C LEU A 17 -2.75 13.18 1.64
N ASP A 18 -2.73 14.50 1.55
CA ASP A 18 -3.77 15.36 2.13
C ASP A 18 -5.14 15.12 1.49
N ILE A 19 -5.21 14.92 0.17
CA ILE A 19 -6.44 14.57 -0.56
C ILE A 19 -6.94 13.20 -0.10
N ILE A 20 -6.06 12.19 -0.10
CA ILE A 20 -6.36 10.83 0.33
C ILE A 20 -6.90 10.80 1.77
N CYS A 21 -6.30 11.58 2.68
CA CYS A 21 -6.74 11.65 4.08
C CYS A 21 -8.14 12.25 4.24
N ARG A 22 -8.63 12.99 3.24
CA ARG A 22 -9.96 13.61 3.22
C ARG A 22 -10.97 12.79 2.40
N GLU A 23 -10.54 11.71 1.76
CA GLU A 23 -11.41 10.84 0.97
C GLU A 23 -12.28 9.99 1.92
N ASN A 24 -13.60 10.20 1.90
CA ASN A 24 -14.55 9.58 2.84
C ASN A 24 -14.49 8.04 2.88
N ASN A 25 -14.18 7.42 1.74
CA ASN A 25 -14.17 5.97 1.57
C ASN A 25 -12.78 5.35 1.74
N THR A 26 -11.80 6.13 2.19
CA THR A 26 -10.45 5.65 2.44
C THR A 26 -10.22 5.42 3.93
N LYS A 27 -9.76 4.22 4.26
CA LYS A 27 -9.34 3.84 5.61
C LYS A 27 -7.83 3.88 5.66
N ILE A 28 -7.27 4.61 6.61
CA ILE A 28 -5.83 4.78 6.79
C ILE A 28 -5.44 4.28 8.17
N LEU A 29 -4.39 3.48 8.23
CA LEU A 29 -3.77 3.05 9.47
C LEU A 29 -2.32 3.51 9.51
N ILE A 30 -1.88 3.93 10.69
CA ILE A 30 -0.51 4.30 10.99
C ILE A 30 -0.04 3.42 12.14
N ALA A 31 1.07 2.71 11.94
CA ALA A 31 1.73 1.96 12.99
C ALA A 31 2.77 2.84 13.68
N LEU A 32 2.71 2.92 15.00
CA LEU A 32 3.64 3.67 15.82
C LEU A 32 4.43 2.72 16.73
N LYS A 33 5.71 3.03 16.92
CA LYS A 33 6.58 2.41 17.90
C LYS A 33 7.40 3.51 18.57
N ASP A 34 7.31 3.63 19.89
CA ASP A 34 8.01 4.66 20.67
C ASP A 34 7.75 6.09 20.15
N GLY A 35 6.51 6.36 19.70
CA GLY A 35 6.10 7.64 19.12
C GLY A 35 6.53 7.86 17.66
N ALA A 36 7.37 7.00 17.09
CA ALA A 36 7.82 7.07 15.70
C ALA A 36 6.92 6.24 14.77
N CYS A 37 6.72 6.73 13.54
CA CYS A 37 6.02 6.01 12.48
C CYS A 37 6.89 4.86 11.95
N VAL A 38 6.43 3.62 12.12
CA VAL A 38 7.10 2.40 11.62
C VAL A 38 6.37 1.74 10.45
N GLY A 39 5.26 2.34 10.03
CA GLY A 39 4.49 1.91 8.88
C GLY A 39 3.21 2.71 8.74
N TYR A 40 2.69 2.75 7.52
CA TYR A 40 1.36 3.25 7.26
C TYR A 40 0.78 2.54 6.04
N GLY A 41 -0.54 2.42 6.00
CA GLY A 41 -1.22 1.79 4.89
C GLY A 41 -2.63 2.32 4.76
N MET A 42 -3.17 2.19 3.56
CA MET A 42 -4.53 2.58 3.29
C MET A 42 -5.28 1.53 2.49
N MET A 43 -6.59 1.58 2.61
CA MET A 43 -7.50 0.74 1.87
C MET A 43 -8.74 1.52 1.47
N LYS A 44 -9.16 1.35 0.21
CA LYS A 44 -10.40 1.92 -0.33
C LYS A 44 -11.10 0.93 -1.24
N ARG A 45 -12.38 1.17 -1.56
CA ARG A 45 -13.08 0.35 -2.57
C ARG A 45 -12.67 0.78 -3.98
N ASN A 46 -12.51 -0.18 -4.88
CA ASN A 46 -12.37 0.10 -6.31
C ASN A 46 -13.73 0.03 -7.04
N ILE A 47 -13.74 0.28 -8.35
CA ILE A 47 -14.96 0.24 -9.18
C ILE A 47 -15.64 -1.14 -9.26
N PHE A 48 -14.93 -2.22 -8.89
CA PHE A 48 -15.46 -3.58 -8.80
C PHE A 48 -15.95 -3.93 -7.39
N ASP A 49 -16.02 -2.94 -6.49
CA ASP A 49 -16.41 -3.11 -5.09
C ASP A 49 -15.48 -4.03 -4.29
N ALA A 50 -14.23 -4.20 -4.77
CA ALA A 50 -13.18 -4.91 -4.08
C ALA A 50 -12.38 -3.96 -3.18
N ALA A 51 -11.91 -4.48 -2.04
CA ALA A 51 -11.00 -3.79 -1.14
C ALA A 51 -9.65 -3.65 -1.84
N ARG A 52 -9.21 -2.42 -2.06
CA ARG A 52 -7.93 -2.10 -2.70
C ARG A 52 -6.97 -1.59 -1.64
N VAL A 53 -5.92 -2.36 -1.38
CA VAL A 53 -4.85 -1.98 -0.44
C VAL A 53 -3.71 -1.35 -1.22
N GLY A 54 -3.33 -0.14 -0.84
CA GLY A 54 -2.23 0.56 -1.50
C GLY A 54 -2.20 2.05 -1.17
N PRO A 55 -1.08 2.58 -0.62
CA PRO A 55 0.10 1.85 -0.19
C PRO A 55 -0.16 0.99 1.05
N LEU A 56 0.73 0.02 1.26
CA LEU A 56 0.98 -0.61 2.56
C LEU A 56 2.49 -0.63 2.76
N TYR A 57 2.99 0.27 3.60
CA TYR A 57 4.41 0.43 3.91
C TYR A 57 4.69 0.10 5.36
N ALA A 58 5.80 -0.58 5.61
CA ALA A 58 6.20 -0.98 6.96
C ALA A 58 7.70 -1.23 7.04
N ASP A 59 8.28 -1.04 8.22
CA ASP A 59 9.69 -1.31 8.48
C ASP A 59 10.00 -2.81 8.49
N ASP A 60 9.03 -3.66 8.86
CA ASP A 60 9.16 -5.12 8.81
C ASP A 60 7.83 -5.83 8.46
N SER A 61 7.93 -7.13 8.16
CA SER A 61 6.80 -7.96 7.73
C SER A 61 5.73 -8.18 8.81
N ARG A 62 6.10 -8.20 10.09
CA ARG A 62 5.13 -8.38 11.19
C ARG A 62 4.25 -7.15 11.31
N VAL A 63 4.85 -5.97 11.19
CA VAL A 63 4.10 -4.71 11.15
C VAL A 63 3.14 -4.71 9.94
N ALA A 64 3.64 -5.06 8.75
CA ALA A 64 2.81 -5.14 7.54
C ALA A 64 1.64 -6.12 7.68
N GLU A 65 1.86 -7.32 8.22
CA GLU A 65 0.82 -8.34 8.40
C GLU A 65 -0.28 -7.88 9.37
N VAL A 66 0.10 -7.29 10.50
CA VAL A 66 -0.86 -6.75 11.49
C VAL A 66 -1.67 -5.62 10.86
N MET A 67 -1.01 -4.72 10.14
CA MET A 67 -1.68 -3.61 9.46
C MET A 67 -2.62 -4.09 8.35
N LEU A 68 -2.20 -5.06 7.54
CA LEU A 68 -3.04 -5.64 6.50
C LEU A 68 -4.30 -6.28 7.10
N ARG A 69 -4.16 -7.08 8.15
CA ARG A 69 -5.30 -7.68 8.87
C ARG A 69 -6.27 -6.62 9.37
N LYS A 70 -5.75 -5.59 10.04
CA LYS A 70 -6.57 -4.48 10.55
C LYS A 70 -7.24 -3.68 9.44
N LEU A 71 -6.59 -3.50 8.29
CA LEU A 71 -7.22 -2.87 7.14
C LEU A 71 -8.38 -3.74 6.65
N LEU A 72 -8.17 -5.03 6.41
CA LEU A 72 -9.21 -5.95 5.93
C LEU A 72 -10.46 -5.96 6.84
N GLU A 73 -10.28 -5.86 8.15
CA GLU A 73 -11.37 -5.75 9.14
C GLU A 73 -12.26 -4.50 8.92
N THR A 74 -11.76 -3.45 8.26
CA THR A 74 -12.54 -2.22 8.00
C THR A 74 -13.49 -2.30 6.81
N MET A 75 -13.38 -3.33 5.96
CA MET A 75 -14.26 -3.56 4.81
C MET A 75 -14.61 -5.06 4.68
N PRO A 76 -15.30 -5.64 5.68
CA PRO A 76 -15.63 -7.07 5.69
C PRO A 76 -16.59 -7.49 4.57
N ASP A 77 -17.30 -6.51 3.99
CA ASP A 77 -18.30 -6.64 2.93
C ASP A 77 -17.73 -6.32 1.53
N ALA A 78 -16.40 -6.24 1.37
CA ALA A 78 -15.79 -6.10 0.06
C ALA A 78 -15.91 -7.39 -0.77
N LYS A 79 -16.15 -7.27 -2.08
CA LYS A 79 -16.34 -8.42 -2.98
C LYS A 79 -15.05 -9.15 -3.36
N GLY A 80 -13.90 -8.60 -2.99
CA GLY A 80 -12.59 -9.15 -3.28
C GLY A 80 -11.48 -8.29 -2.70
N LEU A 81 -10.23 -8.69 -2.95
CA LEU A 81 -9.02 -7.96 -2.55
C LEU A 81 -8.16 -7.66 -3.79
N ALA A 82 -7.73 -6.42 -3.91
CA ALA A 82 -6.77 -5.97 -4.91
C ALA A 82 -5.57 -5.33 -4.20
N MET A 83 -4.36 -5.80 -4.53
CA MET A 83 -3.13 -5.18 -4.08
C MET A 83 -2.00 -5.49 -5.07
N THR A 84 -1.02 -4.61 -5.16
CA THR A 84 0.12 -4.78 -6.05
C THR A 84 1.41 -4.81 -5.24
N THR A 85 2.17 -5.90 -5.33
CA THR A 85 3.49 -6.02 -4.72
C THR A 85 4.58 -5.70 -5.74
N ILE A 86 5.81 -5.45 -5.25
CA ILE A 86 6.98 -5.33 -6.13
C ILE A 86 7.64 -6.71 -6.22
N ASN A 87 7.93 -7.17 -7.43
CA ASN A 87 8.47 -8.51 -7.70
C ASN A 87 9.69 -8.88 -6.85
N ASN A 88 10.58 -7.93 -6.54
CA ASN A 88 11.79 -8.16 -5.75
C ASN A 88 11.58 -8.08 -4.23
N ASN A 89 10.37 -7.75 -3.74
CA ASN A 89 10.04 -7.82 -2.33
C ASN A 89 9.47 -9.22 -1.99
N LEU A 90 10.37 -10.14 -1.66
CA LEU A 90 10.03 -11.52 -1.32
C LEU A 90 9.08 -11.61 -0.13
N MET A 91 9.20 -10.72 0.86
CA MET A 91 8.36 -10.74 2.06
C MET A 91 6.92 -10.32 1.74
N ALA A 92 6.75 -9.32 0.89
CA ALA A 92 5.42 -8.91 0.41
C ALA A 92 4.76 -10.03 -0.41
N ASN A 93 5.52 -10.62 -1.34
CA ASN A 93 5.02 -11.71 -2.19
C ASN A 93 4.62 -12.93 -1.35
N GLU A 94 5.41 -13.26 -0.33
CA GLU A 94 5.12 -14.35 0.61
C GLU A 94 3.90 -14.06 1.48
N CYS A 95 3.66 -12.80 1.86
CA CYS A 95 2.44 -12.39 2.54
C CYS A 95 1.20 -12.66 1.67
N VAL A 96 1.24 -12.31 0.38
CA VAL A 96 0.13 -12.56 -0.56
C VAL A 96 -0.05 -14.06 -0.80
N ARG A 97 1.04 -14.79 -1.00
CA ARG A 97 1.01 -16.24 -1.22
C ARG A 97 0.35 -16.98 -0.05
N ARG A 98 0.66 -16.59 1.20
CA ARG A 98 0.04 -17.18 2.41
C ARG A 98 -1.45 -16.90 2.54
N MET A 99 -1.98 -15.85 1.90
CA MET A 99 -3.42 -15.59 1.85
C MET A 99 -4.15 -16.53 0.88
N GLY A 100 -3.44 -17.30 0.05
CA GLY A 100 -4.05 -18.20 -0.94
C GLY A 100 -4.73 -17.45 -2.09
N ILE A 101 -4.42 -16.16 -2.27
CA ILE A 101 -5.02 -15.33 -3.31
C ILE A 101 -4.23 -15.52 -4.61
N PRO A 102 -4.89 -15.88 -5.74
CA PRO A 102 -4.20 -16.06 -7.00
C PRO A 102 -3.63 -14.73 -7.50
N VAL A 103 -2.41 -14.79 -8.04
CA VAL A 103 -1.83 -13.65 -8.76
C VAL A 103 -2.55 -13.51 -10.09
N HIS A 104 -3.17 -12.36 -10.32
CA HIS A 104 -3.95 -12.11 -11.53
C HIS A 104 -3.09 -11.62 -12.70
N ASP A 105 -2.21 -10.64 -12.47
CA ASP A 105 -1.43 -9.99 -13.52
C ASP A 105 -0.02 -9.65 -13.05
N ASN A 106 0.91 -9.55 -14.02
CA ASN A 106 2.25 -9.00 -13.80
C ASN A 106 2.40 -7.71 -14.60
N LEU A 107 2.70 -6.61 -13.90
CA LEU A 107 2.94 -5.30 -14.52
C LEU A 107 4.44 -5.00 -14.55
N VAL A 108 4.91 -4.46 -15.67
CA VAL A 108 6.29 -3.99 -15.81
C VAL A 108 6.38 -2.53 -15.37
N ARG A 109 7.27 -2.24 -14.42
CA ARG A 109 7.54 -0.85 -14.02
C ARG A 109 8.40 -0.17 -15.09
N MET A 110 7.87 0.89 -15.69
CA MET A 110 8.51 1.65 -16.77
C MET A 110 9.01 3.02 -16.28
N TYR A 111 10.08 3.51 -16.90
CA TYR A 111 10.67 4.83 -16.63
C TYR A 111 11.04 5.50 -17.95
N THR A 112 10.83 6.81 -18.07
CA THR A 112 11.13 7.56 -19.30
C THR A 112 12.56 8.12 -19.36
N LYS A 113 13.19 8.34 -18.20
CA LYS A 113 14.53 8.93 -18.10
C LYS A 113 15.47 8.00 -17.35
N GLU A 114 15.27 7.89 -16.05
CA GLU A 114 16.11 7.12 -15.15
C GLU A 114 15.27 6.21 -14.25
N LYS A 115 15.86 5.09 -13.87
CA LYS A 115 15.23 4.13 -12.97
C LYS A 115 15.24 4.69 -11.56
N LEU A 116 14.05 4.82 -10.96
CA LEU A 116 13.95 5.15 -9.55
C LEU A 116 14.44 3.98 -8.69
N VAL A 117 15.43 4.24 -7.84
CA VAL A 117 15.94 3.29 -6.87
C VAL A 117 15.29 3.58 -5.52
N ILE A 118 14.34 2.75 -5.12
CA ILE A 118 13.68 2.81 -3.80
C ILE A 118 13.96 1.53 -3.02
N ASN A 119 13.91 1.63 -1.70
CA ASN A 119 13.98 0.46 -0.83
C ASN A 119 12.65 -0.32 -0.89
N SER A 120 12.53 -1.22 -1.87
CA SER A 120 11.31 -2.00 -2.08
C SER A 120 10.98 -2.95 -0.94
N SER A 121 11.94 -3.29 -0.06
CA SER A 121 11.72 -4.19 1.08
C SER A 121 10.66 -3.68 2.07
N ARG A 122 10.45 -2.35 2.12
CA ARG A 122 9.44 -1.70 2.97
C ARG A 122 8.09 -1.48 2.29
N ILE A 123 7.94 -1.92 1.03
CA ILE A 123 6.75 -1.72 0.21
C ILE A 123 6.00 -3.05 0.08
N PHE A 124 5.00 -3.25 0.94
CA PHE A 124 4.15 -4.45 0.95
C PHE A 124 2.93 -4.33 0.04
N ALA A 125 2.46 -3.12 -0.22
CA ALA A 125 1.61 -2.80 -1.35
C ALA A 125 2.06 -1.47 -1.95
N GLN A 126 2.15 -1.42 -3.28
CA GLN A 126 2.54 -0.23 -4.02
C GLN A 126 1.53 0.90 -3.76
N PHE A 127 2.03 2.14 -3.76
CA PHE A 127 1.16 3.30 -3.70
C PHE A 127 0.32 3.36 -4.97
N ASP A 128 -0.98 3.49 -4.74
CA ASP A 128 -1.93 3.69 -5.80
C ASP A 128 -2.36 5.16 -5.84
N GLY A 129 -2.08 5.82 -6.95
CA GLY A 129 -2.84 7.00 -7.32
C GLY A 129 -4.22 6.56 -7.77
N ASP A 130 -5.23 7.40 -7.60
CA ASP A 130 -6.56 7.09 -8.13
C ASP A 130 -6.49 6.92 -9.65
N PHE A 131 -6.84 5.72 -10.14
CA PHE A 131 -6.99 5.44 -11.58
C PHE A 131 -8.42 5.71 -12.08
N SER A 132 -9.29 6.26 -11.23
CA SER A 132 -10.60 6.70 -11.67
C SER A 132 -10.42 7.74 -12.78
N PRO A 133 -11.13 7.61 -13.92
CA PRO A 133 -11.18 8.69 -14.88
C PRO A 133 -11.74 9.92 -14.16
N LEU A 134 -11.02 11.04 -14.31
CA LEU A 134 -11.49 12.37 -13.89
C LEU A 134 -12.84 12.70 -14.53
#